data_AF-A0A1G8M612-F1
#
_entry.id   AF-A0A1G8M612-F1
#
_cell.length_a   1.000
_cell.length_b   1.000
_cell.length_c   1.000
_cell.angle_alpha   90.00
_cell.angle_beta   90.00
_cell.angle_gamma   90.00
#
_symmetry.space_group_name_H-M   'P 1'
#
loop_
_entity.id
_entity.type
_entity.pdbx_description
1 polymer ?
#
loop_
_entity_poly.entity_id
_entity_poly.type
_entity_poly.pdbx_seq_one_letter_code
_entity_poly.pdbx_strand_id
1 'polypeptide(L)'
;MDPKFARTLCGYRAGTALPSTSDKGDVNSIRWGRAMFDALGVAHATPEISDVGTALEVAVVEDLRARRPDLIVDRSRIATDFDQYRHLSQLKNYMSSFHDDLDRIEMAIAETKQLDTSKSVTALRRQLNTIRNHAASNRGFFCALKENLAEESMLRTDIAVTSPRSGQRLLVALSSKWSLRTDRAQDCVSQGSKLVSLRRGHMPHFAVITMEPRPSMLRLLTDGSGSVDCVYHVAFGALKTAANSLSKQSIPRMPEQLDLLDRMIKQNRIRPFSALLDEINLLP
;
A
#
# COMPACT_ATOMS: atom_id res chain seq x y z
N MET A 1 18.13 -4.46 -18.64
CA MET A 1 19.12 -3.59 -17.97
C MET A 1 18.45 -3.06 -16.71
N ASP A 2 19.17 -2.99 -15.59
CA ASP A 2 18.60 -2.46 -14.34
C ASP A 2 18.41 -0.93 -14.45
N PRO A 3 17.35 -0.35 -13.85
CA PRO A 3 17.12 1.09 -13.87
C PRO A 3 18.28 1.87 -13.24
N LYS A 4 18.57 3.07 -13.78
CA LYS A 4 19.68 3.91 -13.33
C LYS A 4 19.61 4.26 -11.84
N PHE A 5 18.38 4.45 -11.32
CA PHE A 5 18.18 4.76 -9.92
C PHE A 5 18.56 3.60 -8.99
N ALA A 6 18.53 2.34 -9.44
CA ALA A 6 18.79 1.18 -8.58
C ALA A 6 20.18 1.24 -7.95
N ARG A 7 21.22 1.54 -8.74
CA ARG A 7 22.59 1.71 -8.22
C ARG A 7 22.70 2.96 -7.34
N THR A 8 22.05 4.05 -7.74
CA THR A 8 22.13 5.35 -7.06
C THR A 8 21.54 5.29 -5.65
N LEU A 9 20.54 4.43 -5.44
CA LEU A 9 19.90 4.24 -4.13
C LEU A 9 20.65 3.27 -3.20
N CYS A 10 21.66 2.56 -3.69
CA CYS A 10 22.46 1.64 -2.90
C CYS A 10 23.56 2.38 -2.11
N GLY A 11 23.82 1.90 -0.89
CA GLY A 11 24.94 2.38 -0.08
C GLY A 11 25.19 1.53 1.15
N TYR A 12 26.32 1.73 1.80
CA TYR A 12 26.78 0.96 2.94
C TYR A 12 26.52 1.72 4.25
N ARG A 13 26.12 0.98 5.28
CA ARG A 13 25.78 1.55 6.59
C ARG A 13 27.01 2.09 7.30
N ALA A 14 26.86 3.26 7.91
CA ALA A 14 27.90 3.85 8.74
C ALA A 14 28.28 2.89 9.90
N GLY A 15 29.58 2.76 10.15
CA GLY A 15 30.13 1.94 11.24
C GLY A 15 30.26 0.44 10.95
N THR A 16 29.30 -0.18 10.26
CA THR A 16 29.34 -1.64 10.00
C THR A 16 29.82 -2.03 8.61
N ALA A 17 29.85 -1.08 7.66
CA ALA A 17 30.17 -1.34 6.24
C ALA A 17 29.35 -2.50 5.64
N LEU A 18 28.09 -2.62 6.05
CA LEU A 18 27.15 -3.61 5.55
C LEU A 18 26.26 -2.98 4.49
N PRO A 19 25.82 -3.71 3.45
CA PRO A 19 24.86 -3.21 2.47
C PRO A 19 23.57 -2.71 3.15
N SER A 20 23.02 -1.58 2.69
CA SER A 20 21.76 -1.02 3.23
C SER A 20 20.55 -1.94 3.04
N THR A 21 20.64 -2.90 2.11
CA THR A 21 19.60 -3.89 1.80
C THR A 21 19.64 -5.13 2.68
N SER A 22 20.75 -5.39 3.39
CA SER A 22 20.91 -6.63 4.16
C SER A 22 20.44 -6.48 5.60
N ASP A 23 19.96 -7.56 6.21
CA ASP A 23 19.78 -7.64 7.66
C ASP A 23 21.15 -7.76 8.35
N LYS A 24 21.41 -6.94 9.38
CA LYS A 24 22.69 -6.90 10.10
C LYS A 24 22.96 -8.20 10.88
N GLY A 25 21.91 -8.92 11.28
CA GLY A 25 22.03 -10.15 12.08
C GLY A 25 22.10 -11.43 11.24
N ASP A 26 21.85 -11.36 9.93
CA ASP A 26 21.75 -12.53 9.05
C ASP A 26 22.95 -12.58 8.09
N VAL A 27 23.87 -13.50 8.35
CA VAL A 27 25.08 -13.74 7.54
C VAL A 27 24.73 -13.99 6.07
N ASN A 28 23.64 -14.71 5.81
CA ASN A 28 23.20 -15.00 4.45
C ASN A 28 22.60 -13.76 3.78
N SER A 29 21.85 -12.94 4.52
CA SER A 29 21.37 -11.63 4.03
C SER A 29 22.53 -10.72 3.64
N ILE A 30 23.56 -10.62 4.49
CA ILE A 30 24.77 -9.83 4.23
C ILE A 30 25.47 -10.34 2.97
N ARG A 31 25.60 -11.66 2.83
CA ARG A 31 26.26 -12.29 1.69
C ARG A 31 25.56 -11.97 0.37
N TRP A 32 24.25 -12.15 0.31
CA TRP A 32 23.45 -11.80 -0.86
C TRP A 32 23.50 -10.30 -1.16
N GLY A 33 23.37 -9.46 -0.14
CA GLY A 33 23.46 -8.00 -0.28
C GLY A 33 24.80 -7.55 -0.86
N ARG A 34 25.93 -8.11 -0.37
CA ARG A 34 27.27 -7.79 -0.88
C ARG A 34 27.43 -8.23 -2.33
N ALA A 35 27.10 -9.49 -2.64
CA ALA A 35 27.19 -10.00 -4.00
C ALA A 35 26.35 -9.19 -5.01
N MET A 36 25.18 -8.69 -4.58
CA MET A 36 24.33 -7.83 -5.42
C MET A 36 24.92 -6.43 -5.59
N PHE A 37 25.50 -5.84 -4.54
CA PHE A 37 26.15 -4.53 -4.61
C PHE A 37 27.42 -4.57 -5.46
N ASP A 38 28.20 -5.65 -5.36
CA ASP A 38 29.37 -5.91 -6.21
C ASP A 38 28.94 -6.02 -7.69
N ALA A 39 27.85 -6.75 -7.96
CA ALA A 39 27.30 -6.86 -9.30
C ALA A 39 26.75 -5.54 -9.86
N LEU A 40 26.22 -4.65 -9.01
CA LEU A 40 25.80 -3.29 -9.38
C LEU A 40 26.98 -2.31 -9.50
N GLY A 41 28.18 -2.68 -9.05
CA GLY A 41 29.34 -1.79 -8.99
C GLY A 41 29.17 -0.65 -7.98
N VAL A 42 28.51 -0.91 -6.84
CA VAL A 42 28.39 0.07 -5.75
C VAL A 42 29.73 0.15 -5.03
N ALA A 43 30.35 1.33 -4.98
CA ALA A 43 31.63 1.48 -4.29
C ALA A 43 31.46 1.27 -2.78
N HIS A 44 32.39 0.59 -2.13
CA HIS A 44 32.31 0.29 -0.68
C HIS A 44 32.30 1.54 0.20
N ALA A 45 32.83 2.66 -0.30
CA ALA A 45 32.81 3.96 0.37
C ALA A 45 31.47 4.71 0.20
N THR A 46 30.53 4.20 -0.60
CA THR A 46 29.24 4.86 -0.84
C THR A 46 28.40 4.79 0.43
N PRO A 47 28.03 5.92 1.05
CA PRO A 47 27.21 5.91 2.26
C PRO A 47 25.77 5.50 1.95
N GLU A 48 25.09 4.87 2.91
CA GLU A 48 23.65 4.61 2.80
C GLU A 48 22.84 5.90 2.74
N ILE A 49 21.72 5.85 2.02
CA ILE A 49 20.79 6.97 1.90
C ILE A 49 19.74 6.89 3.01
N SER A 50 19.49 8.01 3.68
CA SER A 50 18.38 8.12 4.63
C SER A 50 17.05 8.05 3.91
N ASP A 51 16.07 7.36 4.51
CA ASP A 51 14.73 7.18 3.95
C ASP A 51 14.71 6.63 2.51
N VAL A 52 15.54 5.62 2.26
CA VAL A 52 15.66 4.97 0.95
C VAL A 52 14.33 4.39 0.44
N GLY A 53 13.38 4.09 1.33
CA GLY A 53 12.02 3.66 0.95
C GLY A 53 11.27 4.76 0.19
N THR A 54 11.19 5.96 0.77
CA THR A 54 10.63 7.14 0.10
C THR A 54 11.41 7.46 -1.18
N ALA A 55 12.74 7.40 -1.15
CA ALA A 55 13.57 7.68 -2.32
C ALA A 55 13.30 6.70 -3.47
N LEU A 56 13.09 5.41 -3.17
CA LEU A 56 12.67 4.41 -4.14
C LEU A 56 11.32 4.76 -4.75
N GLU A 57 10.33 5.11 -3.93
CA GLU A 57 9.01 5.48 -4.45
C GLU A 57 9.05 6.70 -5.36
N VAL A 58 9.82 7.74 -4.97
CA VAL A 58 10.01 8.94 -5.80
C VAL A 58 10.63 8.58 -7.14
N ALA A 59 11.71 7.81 -7.15
CA ALA A 59 12.38 7.41 -8.39
C ALA A 59 11.46 6.59 -9.32
N VAL A 60 10.66 5.68 -8.75
CA VAL A 60 9.69 4.90 -9.53
C VAL A 60 8.61 5.80 -10.11
N VAL A 61 8.06 6.74 -9.32
CA VAL A 61 7.04 7.67 -9.82
C VAL A 61 7.58 8.55 -10.94
N GLU A 62 8.81 9.06 -10.80
CA GLU A 62 9.47 9.83 -11.86
C GLU A 62 9.61 9.03 -13.15
N ASP A 63 10.10 7.79 -13.09
CA ASP A 63 10.24 6.90 -14.25
C ASP A 63 8.88 6.60 -14.91
N LEU A 64 7.84 6.33 -14.11
CA LEU A 64 6.50 6.05 -14.61
C LEU A 64 5.86 7.27 -15.29
N ARG A 65 5.98 8.47 -14.68
CA ARG A 65 5.48 9.72 -15.26
C ARG A 65 6.21 10.10 -16.55
N ALA A 66 7.53 9.89 -16.58
CA ALA A 66 8.31 10.10 -17.79
C ALA A 66 7.88 9.16 -18.93
N ARG A 67 7.44 7.94 -18.59
CA ARG A 67 7.02 6.93 -19.57
C ARG A 67 5.61 7.16 -20.12
N ARG A 68 4.65 7.47 -19.26
CA ARG A 68 3.24 7.72 -19.61
C ARG A 68 2.76 9.01 -18.94
N PRO A 69 3.11 10.19 -19.50
CA PRO A 69 2.75 11.49 -18.91
C PRO A 69 1.24 11.77 -18.95
N ASP A 70 0.50 11.00 -19.74
CA ASP A 70 -0.96 11.02 -19.81
C ASP A 70 -1.64 10.35 -18.60
N LEU A 71 -0.95 9.45 -17.90
CA LEU A 71 -1.48 8.77 -16.71
C LEU A 71 -1.19 9.59 -15.44
N ILE A 72 -2.08 9.48 -14.47
CA ILE A 72 -1.88 10.10 -13.15
C ILE A 72 -1.16 9.08 -12.26
N VAL A 73 0.07 9.40 -11.86
CA VAL A 73 0.89 8.56 -10.98
C VAL A 73 1.15 9.32 -9.68
N ASP A 74 0.68 8.79 -8.55
CA ASP A 74 0.80 9.43 -7.24
C ASP A 74 1.38 8.49 -6.19
N ARG A 75 2.00 9.06 -5.15
CA ARG A 75 2.45 8.31 -3.97
C ARG A 75 1.38 8.33 -2.88
N SER A 76 1.38 7.29 -2.05
CA SER A 76 0.67 7.23 -0.75
C SER A 76 -0.84 7.55 -0.83
N ARG A 77 -1.53 7.03 -1.85
CA ARG A 77 -2.98 7.22 -2.03
C ARG A 77 -3.78 6.21 -1.21
N ILE A 78 -4.94 6.61 -0.70
CA ILE A 78 -5.87 5.68 -0.03
C ILE A 78 -6.78 5.02 -1.06
N ALA A 79 -7.09 3.74 -0.88
CA ALA A 79 -7.89 2.97 -1.83
C ALA A 79 -9.25 3.62 -2.12
N THR A 80 -9.87 4.21 -1.10
CA THR A 80 -11.19 4.86 -1.18
C THR A 80 -11.25 6.10 -2.06
N ASP A 81 -10.11 6.67 -2.46
CA ASP A 81 -10.10 7.74 -3.45
C ASP A 81 -10.60 7.24 -4.81
N PHE A 82 -10.38 5.95 -5.08
CA PHE A 82 -10.64 5.33 -6.36
C PHE A 82 -12.06 4.75 -6.46
N ASP A 83 -12.64 4.80 -7.66
CA ASP A 83 -14.02 4.36 -7.91
C ASP A 83 -14.29 2.94 -7.41
N GLN A 84 -13.32 2.04 -7.58
CA GLN A 84 -13.44 0.63 -7.19
C GLN A 84 -13.69 0.44 -5.69
N TYR A 85 -13.21 1.36 -4.86
CA TYR A 85 -13.23 1.21 -3.40
C TYR A 85 -13.92 2.38 -2.68
N ARG A 86 -14.42 3.38 -3.43
CA ARG A 86 -15.07 4.58 -2.86
C ARG A 86 -16.18 4.26 -1.85
N HIS A 87 -16.91 3.17 -2.10
CA HIS A 87 -18.00 2.71 -1.25
C HIS A 87 -17.55 2.41 0.19
N LEU A 88 -16.30 2.03 0.43
CA LEU A 88 -15.80 1.71 1.78
C LEU A 88 -15.77 2.94 2.70
N SER A 89 -15.62 4.14 2.14
CA SER A 89 -15.60 5.40 2.92
C SER A 89 -16.98 5.96 3.24
N GLN A 90 -18.04 5.50 2.56
CA GLN A 90 -19.34 6.16 2.60
C GLN A 90 -19.96 6.16 4.00
N LEU A 91 -19.91 5.02 4.70
CA LEU A 91 -20.49 4.90 6.03
C LEU A 91 -19.73 5.77 7.04
N LYS A 92 -18.39 5.74 7.00
CA LYS A 92 -17.55 6.61 7.85
C LYS A 92 -17.83 8.09 7.59
N ASN A 93 -17.94 8.49 6.32
CA ASN A 93 -18.24 9.87 5.96
C ASN A 93 -19.61 10.29 6.47
N TYR A 94 -20.63 9.45 6.30
CA TYR A 94 -21.98 9.69 6.83
C TYR A 94 -21.94 9.86 8.35
N MET A 95 -21.25 8.95 9.04
CA MET A 95 -21.10 9.02 10.50
C MET A 95 -20.39 10.29 10.96
N SER A 96 -19.35 10.73 10.25
CA SER A 96 -18.66 11.98 10.58
C SER A 96 -19.51 13.23 10.33
N SER A 97 -20.47 13.16 9.41
CA SER A 97 -21.36 14.27 9.06
C SER A 97 -22.69 14.28 9.81
N PHE A 98 -22.93 13.31 10.70
CA PHE A 98 -24.16 13.26 11.48
C PHE A 98 -24.21 14.43 12.46
N HIS A 99 -25.24 15.28 12.32
CA HIS A 99 -25.49 16.41 13.20
C HIS A 99 -26.51 16.01 14.24
N ASP A 100 -26.19 16.34 15.47
CA ASP A 100 -27.01 15.99 16.62
C ASP A 100 -27.77 17.21 17.13
N ASP A 101 -29.03 17.31 16.74
CA ASP A 101 -29.87 18.45 17.07
C ASP A 101 -30.72 18.26 18.34
N LEU A 102 -30.59 17.12 19.05
CA LEU A 102 -31.45 16.83 20.20
C LEU A 102 -31.39 17.94 21.26
N ASP A 103 -30.19 18.43 21.59
CA ASP A 103 -30.03 19.47 22.61
C ASP A 103 -30.68 20.79 22.17
N ARG A 104 -30.62 21.13 20.87
CA ARG A 104 -31.29 22.32 20.30
C ARG A 104 -32.81 22.17 20.34
N ILE A 105 -33.33 20.97 20.07
CA ILE A 105 -34.77 20.66 20.16
C ILE A 105 -35.24 20.73 21.63
N GLU A 106 -34.45 20.23 22.57
CA GLU A 106 -34.75 20.32 24.00
C GLU A 106 -34.81 21.77 24.48
N MET A 107 -33.87 22.62 24.02
CA MET A 107 -33.91 24.06 24.28
C MET A 107 -35.18 24.72 23.72
N ALA A 108 -35.52 24.45 22.45
CA ALA A 108 -36.73 24.99 21.83
C ALA A 108 -38.01 24.58 22.59
N ILE A 109 -38.09 23.32 23.06
CA ILE A 109 -39.19 22.85 23.92
C ILE A 109 -39.23 23.64 25.23
N ALA A 110 -38.08 23.89 25.86
CA ALA A 110 -38.00 24.66 27.10
C ALA A 110 -38.50 26.10 26.90
N GLU A 111 -38.13 26.75 25.81
CA GLU A 111 -38.59 28.11 25.46
C GLU A 111 -40.12 28.15 25.26
N THR A 112 -40.70 27.11 24.64
CA THR A 112 -42.17 27.09 24.48
C THR A 112 -42.92 27.08 25.80
N LYS A 113 -42.32 26.71 26.94
CA LYS A 113 -42.96 26.76 28.26
C LYS A 113 -43.25 28.20 28.72
N GLN A 114 -42.53 29.17 28.17
CA GLN A 114 -42.71 30.60 28.45
C GLN A 114 -43.83 31.24 27.61
N LEU A 115 -44.35 30.50 26.61
CA LEU A 115 -45.45 30.94 25.76
C LEU A 115 -46.81 30.61 26.39
N ASP A 116 -47.86 31.26 25.86
CA ASP A 116 -49.24 31.07 26.29
C ASP A 116 -49.74 29.61 26.12
N THR A 117 -50.89 29.30 26.71
CA THR A 117 -51.54 27.99 26.64
C THR A 117 -52.61 27.93 25.55
N SER A 118 -52.46 28.71 24.49
CA SER A 118 -53.36 28.63 23.35
C SER A 118 -53.36 27.22 22.72
N LYS A 119 -54.44 26.87 22.03
CA LYS A 119 -54.54 25.59 21.29
C LYS A 119 -53.39 25.45 20.29
N SER A 120 -52.97 26.54 19.67
CA SER A 120 -51.85 26.59 18.72
C SER A 120 -50.51 26.26 19.38
N VAL A 121 -50.19 26.87 20.54
CA VAL A 121 -48.96 26.57 21.28
C VAL A 121 -48.96 25.13 21.81
N THR A 122 -50.12 24.63 22.23
CA THR A 122 -50.25 23.23 22.68
C THR A 122 -49.99 22.25 21.55
N ALA A 123 -50.51 22.52 20.34
CA ALA A 123 -50.24 21.71 19.15
C ALA A 123 -48.75 21.75 18.77
N LEU A 124 -48.12 22.93 18.82
CA LEU A 124 -46.68 23.10 18.56
C LEU A 124 -45.83 22.31 19.56
N ARG A 125 -46.14 22.39 20.87
CA ARG A 125 -45.46 21.60 21.91
C ARG A 125 -45.57 20.10 21.65
N ARG A 126 -46.74 19.62 21.19
CA ARG A 126 -46.92 18.21 20.84
C ARG A 126 -46.02 17.81 19.66
N GLN A 127 -45.98 18.62 18.60
CA GLN A 127 -45.10 18.38 17.46
C GLN A 127 -43.61 18.38 17.86
N LEU A 128 -43.17 19.36 18.65
CA LEU A 128 -41.79 19.41 19.14
C LEU A 128 -41.41 18.19 19.99
N ASN A 129 -42.31 17.72 20.87
CA ASN A 129 -42.06 16.51 21.64
C ASN A 129 -41.97 15.25 20.76
N THR A 130 -42.76 15.15 19.69
CA THR A 130 -42.62 14.08 18.70
C THR A 130 -41.25 14.15 18.00
N ILE A 131 -40.84 15.34 17.56
CA ILE A 131 -39.53 15.56 16.92
C ILE A 131 -38.39 15.21 17.89
N ARG A 132 -38.47 15.63 19.16
CA ARG A 132 -37.51 15.27 20.21
C ARG A 132 -37.39 13.76 20.37
N ASN A 133 -38.51 13.04 20.45
CA ASN A 133 -38.48 11.59 20.61
C ASN A 133 -37.78 10.92 19.41
N HIS A 134 -38.02 11.39 18.18
CA HIS A 134 -37.33 10.89 16.99
C HIS A 134 -35.83 11.21 17.03
N ALA A 135 -35.46 12.44 17.42
CA ALA A 135 -34.06 12.84 17.56
C ALA A 135 -33.33 12.01 18.62
N ALA A 136 -33.94 11.76 19.77
CA ALA A 136 -33.40 10.90 20.83
C ALA A 136 -33.22 9.46 20.36
N SER A 137 -34.22 8.92 19.64
CA SER A 137 -34.12 7.59 19.03
C SER A 137 -32.98 7.50 18.02
N ASN A 138 -32.83 8.52 17.16
CA ASN A 138 -31.75 8.58 16.17
C ASN A 138 -30.37 8.69 16.83
N ARG A 139 -30.22 9.53 17.87
CA ARG A 139 -28.99 9.63 18.69
C ARG A 139 -28.65 8.27 19.28
N GLY A 140 -29.62 7.59 19.88
CA GLY A 140 -29.44 6.25 20.45
C GLY A 140 -28.99 5.21 19.40
N PHE A 141 -29.64 5.16 18.25
CA PHE A 141 -29.24 4.29 17.14
C PHE A 141 -27.83 4.60 16.64
N PHE A 142 -27.49 5.88 16.53
CA PHE A 142 -26.17 6.33 16.08
C PHE A 142 -25.06 5.91 17.05
N CYS A 143 -25.26 6.10 18.35
CA CYS A 143 -24.33 5.63 19.37
C CYS A 143 -24.12 4.12 19.29
N ALA A 144 -25.21 3.36 19.23
CA ALA A 144 -25.14 1.90 19.10
C ALA A 144 -24.41 1.48 17.82
N LEU A 145 -24.69 2.14 16.69
CA LEU A 145 -23.98 1.87 15.44
C LEU A 145 -22.48 2.15 15.58
N LYS A 146 -22.10 3.29 16.17
CA LYS A 146 -20.70 3.67 16.34
C LYS A 146 -19.93 2.73 17.26
N GLU A 147 -20.57 2.23 18.31
CA GLU A 147 -19.96 1.29 19.25
C GLU A 147 -19.76 -0.11 18.65
N ASN A 148 -20.65 -0.53 17.73
CA ASN A 148 -20.66 -1.89 17.20
C ASN A 148 -20.09 -2.01 15.78
N LEU A 149 -19.86 -0.89 15.08
CA LEU A 149 -19.32 -0.92 13.73
C LEU A 149 -17.81 -1.22 13.77
N ALA A 150 -17.39 -2.20 12.97
CA ALA A 150 -15.98 -2.49 12.81
C ALA A 150 -15.25 -1.31 12.15
N GLU A 151 -14.18 -0.83 12.79
CA GLU A 151 -13.27 0.12 12.17
C GLU A 151 -12.25 -0.62 11.31
N GLU A 152 -12.40 -0.53 9.99
CA GLU A 152 -11.39 -1.05 9.07
C GLU A 152 -10.34 0.03 8.77
N SER A 153 -9.06 -0.30 8.96
CA SER A 153 -7.97 0.54 8.49
C SER A 153 -7.99 0.59 6.97
N MET A 154 -8.17 1.80 6.44
CA MET A 154 -8.21 2.04 5.00
C MET A 154 -6.87 1.70 4.37
N LEU A 155 -6.92 0.86 3.33
CA LEU A 155 -5.74 0.44 2.60
C LEU A 155 -5.08 1.65 1.92
N ARG A 156 -3.78 1.82 2.15
CA ARG A 156 -2.96 2.83 1.48
C ARG A 156 -2.00 2.13 0.53
N THR A 157 -1.97 2.58 -0.71
CA THR A 157 -1.05 2.11 -1.74
C THR A 157 0.15 3.05 -1.80
N ASP A 158 1.36 2.50 -1.79
CA ASP A 158 2.59 3.32 -1.80
C ASP A 158 2.72 4.09 -3.11
N ILE A 159 2.39 3.45 -4.24
CA ILE A 159 2.30 4.10 -5.55
C ILE A 159 1.02 3.67 -6.25
N ALA A 160 0.29 4.62 -6.80
CA ALA A 160 -0.96 4.39 -7.54
C ALA A 160 -0.86 5.00 -8.94
N VAL A 161 -1.26 4.23 -9.95
CA VAL A 161 -1.43 4.68 -11.33
C VAL A 161 -2.91 4.68 -11.66
N THR A 162 -3.40 5.82 -12.15
CA THR A 162 -4.83 6.09 -12.31
C THR A 162 -5.10 6.56 -13.74
N SER A 163 -6.26 6.17 -14.28
CA SER A 163 -6.71 6.68 -15.58
C SER A 163 -7.07 8.16 -15.49
N PRO A 164 -6.73 9.00 -16.49
CA PRO A 164 -7.13 10.41 -16.54
C PRO A 164 -8.59 10.62 -16.98
N ARG A 165 -9.29 9.57 -17.43
CA ARG A 165 -10.69 9.64 -17.93
C ARG A 165 -11.68 9.84 -16.77
N SER A 166 -12.94 10.13 -17.10
CA SER A 166 -14.02 10.34 -16.12
C SER A 166 -14.13 9.16 -15.15
N GLY A 167 -13.78 9.41 -13.87
CA GLY A 167 -13.71 8.39 -12.82
C GLY A 167 -12.27 8.07 -12.41
N GLN A 168 -11.97 8.15 -11.12
CA GLN A 168 -10.64 7.84 -10.59
C GLN A 168 -10.46 6.31 -10.51
N ARG A 169 -10.34 5.64 -11.65
CA ARG A 169 -10.07 4.20 -11.68
C ARG A 169 -8.60 3.92 -11.40
N LEU A 170 -8.33 3.16 -10.34
CA LEU A 170 -7.02 2.60 -10.04
C LEU A 170 -6.68 1.54 -11.09
N LEU A 171 -5.61 1.75 -11.84
CA LEU A 171 -5.12 0.83 -12.87
C LEU A 171 -4.01 -0.06 -12.32
N VAL A 172 -3.08 0.52 -11.58
CA VAL A 172 -1.95 -0.18 -10.96
C VAL A 172 -1.78 0.32 -9.54
N ALA A 173 -1.57 -0.61 -8.61
CA ALA A 173 -1.22 -0.35 -7.22
C ALA A 173 0.09 -1.07 -6.91
N LEU A 174 1.07 -0.36 -6.39
CA LEU A 174 2.38 -0.92 -6.07
C LEU A 174 2.65 -0.74 -4.58
N SER A 175 3.08 -1.82 -3.94
CA SER A 175 3.69 -1.76 -2.60
C SER A 175 5.21 -1.67 -2.78
N SER A 176 5.84 -0.66 -2.19
CA SER A 176 7.27 -0.40 -2.30
C SER A 176 7.97 -0.83 -1.02
N LYS A 177 8.95 -1.73 -1.13
CA LYS A 177 9.70 -2.25 0.00
C LYS A 177 11.17 -2.39 -0.37
N TRP A 178 12.02 -1.47 0.08
CA TRP A 178 13.46 -1.51 -0.20
C TRP A 178 14.10 -2.85 0.22
N SER A 179 13.85 -3.27 1.46
CA SER A 179 14.18 -4.61 1.96
C SER A 179 12.98 -5.21 2.68
N LEU A 180 12.93 -6.54 2.72
CA LEU A 180 11.81 -7.29 3.26
C LEU A 180 12.13 -7.87 4.65
N ARG A 181 11.05 -7.97 5.43
CA ARG A 181 10.92 -8.74 6.65
C ARG A 181 9.62 -9.52 6.56
N THR A 182 9.44 -10.56 7.39
CA THR A 182 8.27 -11.44 7.29
C THR A 182 6.97 -10.67 7.45
N ASP A 183 6.88 -9.81 8.47
CA ASP A 183 5.77 -8.89 8.71
C ASP A 183 5.50 -7.98 7.50
N ARG A 184 6.55 -7.39 6.91
CA ARG A 184 6.41 -6.51 5.72
C ARG A 184 5.94 -7.25 4.48
N ALA A 185 6.37 -8.49 4.29
CA ALA A 185 5.89 -9.32 3.19
C ALA A 185 4.41 -9.71 3.39
N GLN A 186 4.02 -10.07 4.62
CA GLN A 186 2.63 -10.36 4.96
C GLN A 186 1.72 -9.14 4.82
N ASP A 187 2.20 -7.94 5.15
CA ASP A 187 1.48 -6.69 4.89
C ASP A 187 1.17 -6.53 3.40
N CYS A 188 2.14 -6.76 2.51
CA CYS A 188 1.91 -6.72 1.05
C CYS A 188 0.86 -7.75 0.61
N VAL A 189 0.94 -8.99 1.12
CA VAL A 189 -0.03 -10.04 0.80
C VAL A 189 -1.43 -9.66 1.29
N SER A 190 -1.55 -9.14 2.51
CA SER A 190 -2.82 -8.67 3.08
C SER A 190 -3.41 -7.50 2.27
N GLN A 191 -2.58 -6.55 1.85
CA GLN A 191 -2.99 -5.45 0.99
C GLN A 191 -3.58 -5.97 -0.33
N GLY A 192 -2.88 -6.89 -0.99
CA GLY A 192 -3.36 -7.53 -2.21
C GLY A 192 -4.70 -8.25 -2.00
N SER A 193 -4.82 -9.07 -0.96
CA SER A 193 -6.09 -9.74 -0.63
C SER A 193 -7.24 -8.77 -0.41
N LYS A 194 -7.01 -7.65 0.30
CA LYS A 194 -8.03 -6.61 0.50
C LYS A 194 -8.45 -5.94 -0.81
N LEU A 195 -7.49 -5.60 -1.68
CA LEU A 195 -7.78 -5.04 -3.00
C LEU A 195 -8.62 -6.00 -3.84
N VAL A 196 -8.36 -7.31 -3.76
CA VAL A 196 -9.17 -8.33 -4.42
C VAL A 196 -10.57 -8.38 -3.82
N SER A 197 -10.70 -8.56 -2.51
CA SER A 197 -11.98 -8.83 -1.84
C SER A 197 -12.92 -7.63 -1.77
N LEU A 198 -12.39 -6.40 -1.75
CA LEU A 198 -13.18 -5.19 -1.50
C LEU A 198 -13.46 -4.36 -2.75
N ARG A 199 -13.06 -4.80 -3.96
CA ARG A 199 -13.28 -4.01 -5.18
C ARG A 199 -14.71 -4.12 -5.69
N ARG A 200 -15.20 -3.03 -6.30
CA ARG A 200 -16.35 -3.01 -7.21
C ARG A 200 -15.89 -2.59 -8.60
N GLY A 201 -15.63 -3.56 -9.47
CA GLY A 201 -15.12 -3.35 -10.83
C GLY A 201 -13.85 -4.15 -11.12
N HIS A 202 -13.12 -3.72 -12.14
CA HIS A 202 -11.89 -4.39 -12.55
C HIS A 202 -10.80 -4.32 -11.46
N MET A 203 -10.10 -5.43 -11.30
CA MET A 203 -8.94 -5.54 -10.42
C MET A 203 -7.80 -4.64 -10.95
N PRO A 204 -7.22 -3.74 -10.13
CA PRO A 204 -5.97 -3.10 -10.50
C PRO A 204 -4.82 -4.12 -10.51
N HIS A 205 -3.82 -3.92 -11.36
CA HIS A 205 -2.59 -4.70 -11.25
C HIS A 205 -1.93 -4.39 -9.91
N PHE A 206 -1.76 -5.40 -9.04
CA PHE A 206 -1.15 -5.23 -7.74
C PHE A 206 0.17 -5.98 -7.65
N ALA A 207 1.27 -5.23 -7.54
CA ALA A 207 2.62 -5.79 -7.53
C ALA A 207 3.47 -5.18 -6.40
N VAL A 208 4.59 -5.84 -6.10
CA VAL A 208 5.56 -5.34 -5.11
C VAL A 208 6.84 -4.93 -5.82
N ILE A 209 7.35 -3.75 -5.52
CA ILE A 209 8.67 -3.29 -5.95
C ILE A 209 9.66 -3.48 -4.81
N THR A 210 10.80 -4.11 -5.08
CA THR A 210 11.79 -4.37 -4.04
C THR A 210 13.24 -4.45 -4.52
N MET A 211 14.16 -4.24 -3.56
CA MET A 211 15.59 -4.48 -3.64
C MET A 211 16.02 -5.60 -2.65
N GLU A 212 15.08 -6.42 -2.17
CA GLU A 212 15.40 -7.51 -1.26
C GLU A 212 16.34 -8.55 -1.91
N PRO A 213 17.52 -8.78 -1.34
CA PRO A 213 18.52 -9.62 -1.99
C PRO A 213 18.31 -11.13 -1.73
N ARG A 214 17.50 -11.54 -0.75
CA ARG A 214 17.36 -12.96 -0.37
C ARG A 214 16.22 -13.67 -1.10
N PRO A 215 16.49 -14.83 -1.74
CA PRO A 215 15.44 -15.68 -2.32
C PRO A 215 14.36 -16.11 -1.31
N SER A 216 14.74 -16.41 -0.07
CA SER A 216 13.80 -16.85 0.97
C SER A 216 12.77 -15.77 1.37
N MET A 217 13.14 -14.50 1.28
CA MET A 217 12.24 -13.38 1.57
C MET A 217 11.35 -13.04 0.39
N LEU A 218 11.92 -13.05 -0.82
CA LEU A 218 11.17 -12.87 -2.06
C LEU A 218 10.07 -13.94 -2.18
N ARG A 219 10.39 -15.17 -1.77
CA ARG A 219 9.45 -16.30 -1.71
C ARG A 219 8.14 -15.97 -0.99
N LEU A 220 8.18 -15.19 0.09
CA LEU A 220 7.00 -14.83 0.87
C LEU A 220 5.96 -14.03 0.06
N LEU A 221 6.38 -13.39 -1.03
CA LEU A 221 5.50 -12.64 -1.93
C LEU A 221 5.11 -13.43 -3.19
N THR A 222 5.93 -14.41 -3.57
CA THR A 222 5.78 -15.12 -4.84
C THR A 222 5.06 -16.45 -4.71
N ASP A 223 5.19 -17.12 -3.56
CA ASP A 223 4.56 -18.41 -3.29
C ASP A 223 3.09 -18.21 -2.89
N GLY A 224 2.17 -18.76 -3.69
CA GLY A 224 0.76 -18.90 -3.33
C GLY A 224 -0.01 -17.58 -3.19
N SER A 225 -1.32 -17.72 -2.96
CA SER A 225 -2.35 -16.69 -2.71
C SER A 225 -2.91 -15.90 -3.89
N GLY A 226 -2.18 -15.68 -4.99
CA GLY A 226 -2.68 -14.80 -6.08
C GLY A 226 -2.97 -13.35 -5.63
N SER A 227 -2.62 -13.00 -4.39
CA SER A 227 -2.81 -11.67 -3.81
C SER A 227 -1.82 -10.66 -4.38
N VAL A 228 -0.64 -11.13 -4.80
CA VAL A 228 0.39 -10.33 -5.47
C VAL A 228 0.55 -10.85 -6.90
N ASP A 229 0.40 -9.99 -7.89
CA ASP A 229 0.49 -10.38 -9.31
C ASP A 229 1.93 -10.78 -9.66
N CYS A 230 2.92 -9.99 -9.23
CA CYS A 230 4.34 -10.32 -9.30
C CYS A 230 5.18 -9.38 -8.43
N VAL A 231 6.47 -9.72 -8.28
CA VAL A 231 7.49 -8.84 -7.74
C VAL A 231 8.30 -8.23 -8.88
N TYR A 232 8.40 -6.91 -8.92
CA TYR A 232 9.35 -6.20 -9.77
C TYR A 232 10.62 -5.92 -8.98
N HIS A 233 11.68 -6.65 -9.32
CA HIS A 233 12.97 -6.46 -8.66
C HIS A 233 13.76 -5.35 -9.37
N VAL A 234 14.15 -4.31 -8.62
CA VAL A 234 14.79 -3.12 -9.21
C VAL A 234 16.25 -3.33 -9.59
N ALA A 235 16.91 -4.36 -9.07
CA ALA A 235 18.25 -4.78 -9.50
C ALA A 235 18.25 -6.24 -9.98
N PHE A 236 17.30 -6.59 -10.85
CA PHE A 236 17.08 -7.97 -11.30
C PHE A 236 18.31 -8.57 -12.00
N GLY A 237 19.02 -7.79 -12.83
CA GLY A 237 20.27 -8.20 -13.47
C GLY A 237 21.36 -8.49 -12.44
N ALA A 238 21.53 -7.59 -11.48
CA ALA A 238 22.47 -7.78 -10.37
C ALA A 238 22.11 -8.98 -9.48
N LEU A 239 20.83 -9.22 -9.19
CA LEU A 239 20.36 -10.37 -8.42
C LEU A 239 20.77 -11.69 -9.10
N LYS A 240 20.57 -11.81 -10.41
CA LYS A 240 21.02 -12.99 -11.18
C LYS A 240 22.54 -13.14 -11.19
N THR A 241 23.26 -12.02 -11.30
CA THR A 241 24.73 -12.03 -11.28
C THR A 241 25.26 -12.44 -9.90
N ALA A 242 24.63 -11.96 -8.83
CA ALA A 242 24.90 -12.37 -7.46
C ALA A 242 24.65 -13.87 -7.27
N ALA A 243 23.52 -14.38 -7.76
CA ALA A 243 23.21 -15.82 -7.72
C ALA A 243 24.29 -16.66 -8.42
N ASN A 244 24.76 -16.24 -9.59
CA ASN A 244 25.83 -16.93 -10.32
C ASN A 244 27.21 -16.80 -9.65
N SER A 245 27.46 -15.72 -8.91
CA SER A 245 28.68 -15.59 -8.11
C SER A 245 28.65 -16.51 -6.89
N LEU A 246 27.50 -16.59 -6.21
CA LEU A 246 27.29 -17.42 -5.03
C LEU A 246 27.23 -18.92 -5.34
N SER A 247 26.77 -19.31 -6.53
CA SER A 247 26.75 -20.72 -6.98
C SER A 247 28.15 -21.32 -7.12
N LYS A 248 29.17 -20.49 -7.32
CA LYS A 248 30.58 -20.91 -7.43
C LYS A 248 31.26 -21.09 -6.08
N GLN A 249 30.59 -20.72 -5.00
CA GLN A 249 31.13 -20.79 -3.64
C GLN A 249 30.56 -22.02 -2.92
N SER A 250 31.38 -22.70 -2.11
CA SER A 250 30.91 -23.78 -1.26
C SER A 250 30.22 -23.20 -0.02
N ILE A 251 28.90 -23.06 -0.07
CA ILE A 251 28.08 -22.46 0.99
C ILE A 251 26.93 -23.42 1.36
N PRO A 252 26.76 -23.77 2.63
CA PRO A 252 25.64 -24.61 3.07
C PRO A 252 24.29 -24.03 2.65
N ARG A 253 23.39 -24.89 2.15
CA ARG A 253 22.01 -24.54 1.70
C ARG A 253 21.93 -23.49 0.59
N MET A 254 23.04 -23.08 -0.03
CA MET A 254 23.00 -22.16 -1.17
C MET A 254 22.34 -22.78 -2.41
N PRO A 255 22.56 -24.07 -2.76
CA PRO A 255 21.85 -24.69 -3.88
C PRO A 255 20.32 -24.58 -3.77
N GLU A 256 19.75 -24.85 -2.59
CA GLU A 256 18.31 -24.71 -2.33
C GLU A 256 17.80 -23.28 -2.55
N GLN A 257 18.58 -22.26 -2.18
CA GLN A 257 18.22 -20.86 -2.38
C GLN A 257 18.29 -20.44 -3.86
N LEU A 258 19.27 -20.98 -4.60
CA LEU A 258 19.43 -20.73 -6.03
C LEU A 258 18.29 -21.39 -6.82
N ASP A 259 17.95 -22.64 -6.51
CA ASP A 259 16.83 -23.36 -7.10
C ASP A 259 15.51 -22.64 -6.82
N LEU A 260 15.34 -22.13 -5.59
CA LEU A 260 14.19 -21.32 -5.22
C LEU A 260 14.11 -20.04 -6.07
N LEU A 261 15.21 -19.30 -6.21
CA LEU A 261 15.27 -18.09 -7.04
C LEU A 261 14.93 -18.39 -8.50
N ASP A 262 15.58 -19.40 -9.08
CA ASP A 262 15.38 -19.81 -10.46
C ASP A 262 13.93 -20.21 -10.73
N ARG A 263 13.33 -20.99 -9.82
CA ARG A 263 11.90 -21.33 -9.88
C ARG A 263 11.01 -20.09 -9.91
N MET A 264 11.21 -19.15 -9.00
CA MET A 264 10.38 -17.93 -8.93
C MET A 264 10.51 -17.04 -10.18
N ILE A 265 11.72 -16.99 -10.77
CA ILE A 265 11.97 -16.29 -12.04
C ILE A 265 11.26 -16.99 -13.20
N LYS A 266 11.43 -18.31 -13.34
CA LYS A 266 10.81 -19.12 -14.41
C LYS A 266 9.28 -19.08 -14.34
N GLN A 267 8.71 -18.97 -13.14
CA GLN A 267 7.27 -18.83 -12.93
C GLN A 267 6.75 -17.40 -13.20
N ASN A 268 7.60 -16.47 -13.67
CA ASN A 268 7.28 -15.05 -13.85
C ASN A 268 6.78 -14.36 -12.57
N ARG A 269 7.14 -14.88 -11.40
CA ARG A 269 6.76 -14.30 -10.11
C ARG A 269 7.74 -13.21 -9.68
N ILE A 270 8.99 -13.29 -10.12
CA ILE A 270 9.97 -12.21 -10.02
C ILE A 270 10.33 -11.76 -11.43
N ARG A 271 10.07 -10.49 -11.73
CA ARG A 271 10.28 -9.87 -13.04
C ARG A 271 11.26 -8.70 -12.91
N PRO A 272 11.99 -8.34 -13.98
CA PRO A 272 12.77 -7.12 -13.99
C PRO A 272 11.86 -5.88 -13.90
N PHE A 273 12.35 -4.79 -13.33
CA PHE A 273 11.62 -3.52 -13.27
C PHE A 273 11.16 -3.01 -14.65
N SER A 274 11.92 -3.28 -15.72
CA SER A 274 11.50 -2.93 -17.08
C SER A 274 10.17 -3.55 -17.50
N ALA A 275 9.82 -4.73 -16.97
CA ALA A 275 8.54 -5.36 -17.25
C ALA A 275 7.36 -4.56 -16.69
N LEU A 276 7.53 -3.86 -15.56
CA LEU A 276 6.51 -2.92 -15.07
C LEU A 276 6.28 -1.79 -16.07
N LEU A 277 7.36 -1.25 -16.65
CA LEU A 277 7.26 -0.20 -17.67
C LEU A 277 6.50 -0.70 -18.90
N ASP A 278 6.66 -1.97 -19.27
CA ASP A 278 5.90 -2.60 -20.35
C ASP A 278 4.42 -2.74 -19.99
N GLU A 279 4.07 -3.22 -18.79
CA GLU A 279 2.67 -3.26 -18.31
C GLU A 279 2.02 -1.87 -18.37
N ILE A 280 2.75 -0.84 -17.98
CA ILE A 280 2.27 0.55 -17.97
C ILE A 280 1.99 1.07 -19.39
N ASN A 281 2.75 0.60 -20.41
CA ASN A 281 2.48 0.96 -21.80
C ASN A 281 1.20 0.30 -22.34
N LEU A 282 0.82 -0.87 -21.80
CA LEU A 282 -0.36 -1.61 -22.20
C LEU A 282 -1.66 -1.06 -21.56
N LEU A 283 -1.54 -0.12 -20.63
CA LEU A 283 -2.70 0.47 -19.97
C LEU A 283 -3.54 1.35 -20.91
N PRO A 284 -4.88 1.30 -20.77
CA PRO A 284 -5.85 1.95 -21.66
C PRO A 284 -5.95 3.49 -21.51
#